data_AF-J9EG57-F1
#
_entry.id   AF-J9EG57-F1
#
_cell.length_a   1.000
_cell.length_b   1.000
_cell.length_c   1.000
_cell.angle_alpha   90.00
_cell.angle_beta   90.00
_cell.angle_gamma   90.00
#
_symmetry.space_group_name_H-M   'P 1'
#
loop_
_entity.id
_entity.type
_entity.pdbx_description
1 polymer ?
#
loop_
_entity_poly.entity_id
_entity_poly.type
_entity_poly.pdbx_seq_one_letter_code
_entity_poly.pdbx_strand_id
1 'polypeptide(L)'
;MFITLLLIIPRNYFTEFSTYPTQYITLFNLYALSGLEQKRQLVRKGALHALLVLISREDYHIKVIYQDSSKLYEVISLLLRICKFGWQGENADLNPYAITIGGLVQAPQEVVEWMDESLFVNRLLKQLIELPTDRAVALDMILYLCWENLQFTKILLYHFSFECLFTPNEVKNATTIIENIFEINDSVQRERQRLILLGF
;
A
#
# COMPACT_ATOMS: atom_id res chain seq x y z
N MET A 1 23.69 -2.56 15.04
CA MET A 1 24.60 -3.05 13.99
C MET A 1 24.06 -4.31 13.29
N PHE A 2 23.64 -5.35 14.01
CA PHE A 2 23.09 -6.57 13.38
C PHE A 2 21.74 -6.35 12.67
N ILE A 3 20.78 -5.67 13.31
CA ILE A 3 19.46 -5.39 12.69
C ILE A 3 19.63 -4.64 11.37
N THR A 4 20.47 -3.60 11.33
CA THR A 4 20.75 -2.81 10.12
C THR A 4 21.35 -3.62 8.97
N LEU A 5 22.06 -4.72 9.24
CA LEU A 5 22.57 -5.63 8.21
C LEU A 5 21.45 -6.52 7.67
N LEU A 6 20.58 -7.02 8.55
CA LEU A 6 19.40 -7.82 8.17
C LEU A 6 18.43 -7.02 7.28
N LEU A 7 18.35 -5.69 7.45
CA LEU A 7 17.49 -4.83 6.62
C LEU A 7 17.98 -4.67 5.18
N ILE A 8 19.23 -5.03 4.87
CA ILE A 8 19.80 -4.93 3.52
C ILE A 8 19.53 -6.23 2.73
N ILE A 9 19.29 -7.35 3.43
CA ILE A 9 19.06 -8.67 2.84
C ILE A 9 17.90 -8.66 1.83
N PRO A 10 16.73 -8.05 2.08
CA PRO A 10 15.63 -8.06 1.11
C PRO A 10 16.00 -7.43 -0.23
N ARG A 11 16.84 -6.39 -0.22
CA ARG A 11 17.28 -5.70 -1.43
C ARG A 11 18.39 -6.45 -2.15
N ASN A 12 19.38 -6.95 -1.42
CA ASN A 12 20.60 -7.52 -2.01
C ASN A 12 20.55 -9.04 -2.20
N TYR A 13 19.74 -9.73 -1.41
CA TYR A 13 19.62 -11.19 -1.36
C TYR A 13 18.14 -11.60 -1.30
N PHE A 14 17.38 -11.18 -2.33
CA PHE A 14 15.93 -11.40 -2.37
C PHE A 14 15.54 -12.88 -2.26
N THR A 15 16.34 -13.79 -2.83
CA THR A 15 16.09 -15.25 -2.76
C THR A 15 16.08 -15.74 -1.31
N GLU A 16 17.02 -15.30 -0.50
CA GLU A 16 17.09 -15.61 0.94
C GLU A 16 15.90 -15.03 1.68
N PHE A 17 15.56 -13.76 1.41
CA PHE A 17 14.36 -13.12 1.97
C PHE A 17 13.08 -13.91 1.63
N SER A 18 12.93 -14.34 0.37
CA SER A 18 11.76 -15.11 -0.09
C SER A 18 11.69 -16.54 0.44
N THR A 19 12.79 -17.06 1.02
CA THR A 19 12.82 -18.37 1.67
C THR A 19 12.18 -18.32 3.07
N TYR A 20 12.28 -17.17 3.74
CA TYR A 20 11.80 -16.97 5.12
C TYR A 20 10.98 -15.68 5.27
N PRO A 21 9.94 -15.45 4.44
CA PRO A 21 9.29 -14.15 4.35
C PRO A 21 8.58 -13.78 5.67
N THR A 22 7.95 -14.74 6.36
CA THR A 22 7.19 -14.50 7.59
C THR A 22 8.07 -13.99 8.74
N GLN A 23 9.30 -14.49 8.85
CA GLN A 23 10.28 -14.05 9.85
C GLN A 23 10.70 -12.61 9.58
N TYR A 24 11.02 -12.28 8.32
CA TYR A 24 11.40 -10.92 7.93
C TYR A 24 10.23 -9.94 8.06
N ILE A 25 9.01 -10.31 7.67
CA ILE A 25 7.81 -9.49 7.83
C ILE A 25 7.57 -9.17 9.31
N THR A 26 7.67 -10.18 10.18
CA THR A 26 7.51 -9.97 11.63
C THR A 26 8.60 -9.05 12.19
N LEU A 27 9.85 -9.22 11.76
CA LEU A 27 10.95 -8.34 12.13
C LEU A 27 10.71 -6.90 11.67
N PHE A 28 10.28 -6.71 10.42
CA PHE A 28 9.99 -5.38 9.87
C PHE A 28 8.82 -4.72 10.58
N ASN A 29 7.79 -5.48 10.95
CA ASN A 29 6.66 -4.99 11.72
C ASN A 29 7.11 -4.45 13.09
N LEU A 30 7.81 -5.26 13.87
CA LEU A 30 8.33 -4.84 15.18
C LEU A 30 9.27 -3.63 15.07
N TYR A 31 10.13 -3.62 14.05
CA TYR A 31 11.06 -2.53 13.83
C TYR A 31 10.34 -1.25 13.39
N ALA A 32 9.38 -1.33 12.48
CA ALA A 32 8.55 -0.20 12.05
C ALA A 32 7.74 0.40 13.20
N LEU A 33 7.21 -0.43 14.09
CA LEU A 33 6.48 0.01 15.29
C LEU A 33 7.37 0.73 16.32
N SER A 34 8.69 0.56 16.25
CA SER A 34 9.63 1.19 17.20
C SER A 34 9.77 2.70 17.02
N GLY A 35 9.39 3.26 15.88
CA GLY A 35 9.42 4.72 15.67
C GLY A 35 9.46 5.14 14.20
N LEU A 36 9.38 6.46 13.97
CA LEU A 36 9.38 7.02 12.62
C LEU A 36 10.71 6.78 11.90
N GLU A 37 11.85 6.97 12.58
CA GLU A 37 13.16 6.79 11.95
C GLU A 37 13.41 5.35 11.50
N GLN A 38 12.89 4.37 12.23
CA GLN A 38 12.96 2.96 11.86
C GLN A 38 12.17 2.67 10.58
N LYS A 39 10.96 3.25 10.45
CA LYS A 39 10.18 3.20 9.20
C LYS A 39 10.98 3.83 8.04
N ARG A 40 11.59 4.99 8.26
CA ARG A 40 12.44 5.65 7.25
C ARG A 40 13.61 4.78 6.82
N GLN A 41 14.27 4.12 7.77
CA GLN A 41 15.37 3.21 7.48
C GLN A 41 14.92 2.01 6.65
N LEU A 42 13.76 1.41 6.95
CA LEU A 42 13.18 0.32 6.15
C LEU A 42 12.94 0.74 4.69
N VAL A 43 12.37 1.93 4.48
CA VAL A 43 12.17 2.47 3.12
C VAL A 43 13.51 2.67 2.41
N ARG A 44 14.47 3.37 3.05
CA ARG A 44 15.80 3.66 2.48
C ARG A 44 16.62 2.40 2.18
N LYS A 45 16.43 1.33 2.94
CA LYS A 45 17.13 0.05 2.75
C LYS A 45 16.46 -0.87 1.74
N GLY A 46 15.30 -0.49 1.18
CA GLY A 46 14.62 -1.24 0.14
C GLY A 46 13.66 -2.32 0.64
N ALA A 47 13.32 -2.31 1.94
CA ALA A 47 12.37 -3.28 2.49
C ALA A 47 10.98 -3.13 1.86
N LEU A 48 10.51 -1.88 1.68
CA LEU A 48 9.23 -1.62 1.02
C LEU A 48 9.20 -2.21 -0.40
N HIS A 49 10.21 -1.91 -1.22
CA HIS A 49 10.32 -2.47 -2.57
C HIS A 49 10.32 -4.01 -2.55
N ALA A 50 11.09 -4.64 -1.67
CA ALA A 50 11.13 -6.10 -1.58
C ALA A 50 9.76 -6.70 -1.19
N LEU A 51 8.99 -6.04 -0.32
CA LEU A 51 7.62 -6.47 0.01
C LEU A 51 6.68 -6.34 -1.19
N LEU A 52 6.79 -5.26 -1.97
CA LEU A 52 6.02 -5.09 -3.21
C LEU A 52 6.36 -6.17 -4.26
N VAL A 53 7.65 -6.50 -4.41
CA VAL A 53 8.10 -7.61 -5.27
C VAL A 53 7.59 -8.96 -4.75
N LEU A 54 7.49 -9.15 -3.43
CA LEU A 54 6.98 -10.38 -2.84
C LEU A 54 5.51 -10.62 -3.20
N ILE A 55 4.68 -9.57 -3.11
CA ILE A 55 3.25 -9.67 -3.44
C ILE A 55 2.98 -9.69 -4.96
N SER A 56 3.93 -9.19 -5.77
CA SER A 56 3.83 -9.27 -7.22
C SER A 56 4.11 -10.68 -7.77
N ARG A 57 4.86 -11.52 -7.05
CA ARG A 57 5.13 -12.90 -7.51
C ARG A 57 3.87 -13.77 -7.48
N GLU A 58 3.64 -14.50 -8.56
CA GLU A 58 2.50 -15.42 -8.70
C GLU A 58 2.73 -16.80 -8.08
N ASP A 59 3.86 -16.99 -7.40
CA ASP A 59 4.22 -18.26 -6.79
C ASP A 59 3.25 -18.59 -5.64
N TYR A 60 2.36 -19.55 -5.92
CA TYR A 60 1.33 -20.01 -4.99
C TYR A 60 1.93 -20.50 -3.67
N HIS A 61 3.11 -21.12 -3.70
CA HIS A 61 3.78 -21.58 -2.48
C HIS A 61 4.20 -20.42 -1.60
N ILE A 62 4.75 -19.36 -2.19
CA ILE A 62 5.15 -18.16 -1.45
C ILE A 62 3.91 -17.46 -0.90
N LYS A 63 2.83 -17.33 -1.70
CA LYS A 63 1.55 -16.75 -1.27
C LYS A 63 1.00 -17.43 -0.03
N VAL A 64 0.90 -18.76 -0.01
CA VAL A 64 0.38 -19.51 1.15
C VAL A 64 1.22 -19.26 2.41
N ILE A 65 2.53 -19.03 2.29
CA ILE A 65 3.43 -18.81 3.45
C ILE A 65 3.15 -17.46 4.14
N TYR A 66 2.74 -16.43 3.39
CA TYR A 66 2.49 -15.09 3.94
C TYR A 66 1.00 -14.70 3.96
N GLN A 67 0.09 -15.50 3.39
CA GLN A 67 -1.32 -15.17 3.23
C GLN A 67 -2.03 -14.92 4.57
N ASP A 68 -1.60 -15.59 5.64
CA ASP A 68 -2.14 -15.41 6.99
C ASP A 68 -1.50 -14.23 7.74
N SER A 69 -0.52 -13.55 7.15
CA SER A 69 0.16 -12.43 7.79
C SER A 69 -0.56 -11.11 7.49
N SER A 70 -1.58 -10.78 8.28
CA SER A 70 -2.12 -9.41 8.28
C SER A 70 -1.02 -8.36 8.50
N LYS A 71 0.05 -8.77 9.22
CA LYS A 71 1.32 -8.05 9.39
C LYS A 71 2.00 -7.62 8.09
N LEU A 72 1.88 -8.37 6.99
CA LEU A 72 2.49 -7.98 5.70
C LEU A 72 1.92 -6.64 5.23
N TYR A 73 0.60 -6.57 5.11
CA TYR A 73 -0.09 -5.37 4.66
C TYR A 73 -0.04 -4.26 5.71
N GLU A 74 0.06 -4.60 7.00
CA GLU A 74 0.37 -3.65 8.05
C GLU A 74 1.74 -2.99 7.84
N VAL A 75 2.80 -3.76 7.60
CA VAL A 75 4.13 -3.21 7.31
C VAL A 75 4.10 -2.38 6.03
N ILE A 76 3.50 -2.89 4.96
CA ILE A 76 3.38 -2.14 3.70
C ILE A 76 2.65 -0.81 3.94
N SER A 77 1.57 -0.80 4.72
CA SER A 77 0.81 0.40 5.08
C SER A 77 1.67 1.38 5.86
N LEU A 78 2.38 0.89 6.88
CA LEU A 78 3.28 1.68 7.71
C LEU A 78 4.41 2.34 6.91
N LEU A 79 4.89 1.68 5.85
CA LEU A 79 5.98 2.19 5.03
C LEU A 79 5.49 3.09 3.88
N LEU A 80 4.37 2.75 3.22
CA LEU A 80 3.79 3.59 2.15
C LEU A 80 3.30 4.93 2.69
N ARG A 81 2.63 4.93 3.85
CA ARG A 81 2.04 6.14 4.47
C ARG A 81 3.06 7.09 5.10
N ILE A 82 4.35 6.81 4.94
CA ILE A 82 5.45 7.73 5.24
C ILE A 82 6.25 8.10 3.99
N CYS A 83 5.85 7.62 2.81
CA CYS A 83 6.53 7.88 1.54
C CYS A 83 5.93 9.09 0.83
N LYS A 84 6.79 10.02 0.42
CA LYS A 84 6.47 11.15 -0.42
C LYS A 84 6.63 10.76 -1.90
N PHE A 85 5.57 10.81 -2.68
CA PHE A 85 5.57 10.56 -4.13
C PHE A 85 5.71 11.87 -4.91
N GLY A 86 6.20 11.81 -6.15
CA GLY A 86 6.43 13.00 -6.98
C GLY A 86 5.17 13.78 -7.37
N TRP A 87 4.00 13.12 -7.32
CA TRP A 87 2.70 13.69 -7.69
C TRP A 87 2.15 14.71 -6.69
N GLN A 88 2.73 14.77 -5.49
CA GLN A 88 2.13 15.38 -4.32
C GLN A 88 2.42 16.90 -4.19
N GLY A 89 3.33 17.43 -5.03
CA GLY A 89 3.73 18.84 -4.99
C GLY A 89 4.17 19.31 -3.60
N GLU A 90 3.86 20.57 -3.27
CA GLU A 90 4.16 21.17 -1.96
C GLU A 90 3.23 20.68 -0.84
N ASN A 91 2.08 20.08 -1.18
CA ASN A 91 1.01 19.75 -0.22
C ASN A 91 1.10 18.35 0.39
N ALA A 92 2.09 17.53 0.00
CA ALA A 92 2.25 16.15 0.48
C ALA A 92 2.14 15.96 2.01
N ASP A 93 2.66 16.91 2.78
CA ASP A 93 2.66 16.83 4.24
C ASP A 93 1.27 17.10 4.87
N LEU A 94 0.26 17.42 4.05
CA LEU A 94 -1.12 17.70 4.46
C LEU A 94 -2.05 16.49 4.33
N ASN A 95 -1.56 15.35 3.85
CA ASN A 95 -2.40 14.16 3.73
C ASN A 95 -2.88 13.69 5.12
N PRO A 96 -4.19 13.73 5.41
CA PRO A 96 -4.72 13.36 6.73
C PRO A 96 -4.57 11.87 7.02
N TYR A 97 -4.35 11.06 5.99
CA TYR A 97 -4.11 9.63 6.10
C TYR A 97 -2.63 9.29 6.25
N ALA A 98 -1.71 10.28 6.26
CA ALA A 98 -0.31 10.03 6.58
C ALA A 98 -0.14 9.61 8.05
N ILE A 99 0.91 8.84 8.35
CA ILE A 99 1.19 8.41 9.74
C ILE A 99 1.75 9.58 10.58
N THR A 100 2.28 10.60 9.93
CA THR A 100 2.92 11.73 10.60
C THR A 100 2.72 13.01 9.80
N ILE A 101 2.57 14.12 10.51
CA ILE A 101 2.50 15.45 9.92
C ILE A 101 3.95 15.91 9.73
N GLY A 102 4.46 15.78 8.50
CA GLY A 102 5.83 16.11 8.14
C GLY A 102 6.86 15.01 8.40
N GLY A 103 8.02 15.14 7.75
CA GLY A 103 9.09 14.15 7.88
C GLY A 103 8.84 12.86 7.08
N LEU A 104 8.01 12.96 6.03
CA LEU A 104 7.92 11.96 4.98
C LEU A 104 9.28 11.75 4.30
N VAL A 105 9.50 10.54 3.77
CA VAL A 105 10.71 10.19 3.04
C VAL A 105 10.37 10.07 1.56
N GLN A 106 11.21 10.59 0.68
CA GLN A 106 11.01 10.40 -0.76
C GLN A 106 10.91 8.91 -1.10
N ALA A 107 9.85 8.55 -1.80
CA ALA A 107 9.63 7.19 -2.27
C ALA A 107 10.83 6.77 -3.17
N PRO A 108 11.42 5.59 -2.95
CA PRO A 108 12.43 5.07 -3.86
C PRO A 108 11.87 4.95 -5.28
N GLN A 109 12.70 5.21 -6.31
CA GLN A 109 12.26 5.19 -7.70
C GLN A 109 11.59 3.85 -8.06
N GLU A 110 12.15 2.74 -7.59
CA GLU A 110 11.62 1.41 -7.85
C GLU A 110 10.22 1.22 -7.23
N VAL A 111 9.89 1.92 -6.15
CA VAL A 111 8.55 1.90 -5.54
C VAL A 111 7.60 2.76 -6.36
N VAL A 112 8.04 3.92 -6.85
CA VAL A 112 7.23 4.76 -7.74
C VAL A 112 6.84 3.98 -8.99
N GLU A 113 7.79 3.33 -9.65
CA GLU A 113 7.54 2.51 -10.85
C GLU A 113 6.46 1.44 -10.62
N TRP A 114 6.48 0.75 -9.49
CA TRP A 114 5.42 -0.21 -9.14
C TRP A 114 4.06 0.47 -8.92
N MET A 115 4.03 1.63 -8.26
CA MET A 115 2.78 2.36 -7.99
C MET A 115 2.18 3.03 -9.23
N ASP A 116 2.97 3.19 -10.30
CA ASP A 116 2.55 3.69 -11.61
C ASP A 116 2.05 2.56 -12.53
N GLU A 117 2.43 1.31 -12.26
CA GLU A 117 2.06 0.14 -13.06
C GLU A 117 0.63 -0.32 -12.77
N SER A 118 -0.29 -0.09 -13.71
CA SER A 118 -1.72 -0.40 -13.55
C SER A 118 -2.02 -1.86 -13.21
N LEU A 119 -1.29 -2.82 -13.79
CA LEU A 119 -1.45 -4.25 -13.52
C LEU A 119 -1.09 -4.60 -12.07
N PHE A 120 0.00 -4.02 -11.56
CA PHE A 120 0.43 -4.21 -10.18
C PHE A 120 -0.57 -3.57 -9.21
N VAL A 121 -0.95 -2.31 -9.45
CA VAL A 121 -1.92 -1.59 -8.62
C VAL A 121 -3.25 -2.35 -8.55
N ASN A 122 -3.75 -2.85 -9.67
CA ASN A 122 -4.97 -3.65 -9.72
C ASN A 122 -4.85 -4.93 -8.86
N ARG A 123 -3.71 -5.61 -8.91
CA ARG A 123 -3.42 -6.79 -8.09
C ARG A 123 -3.34 -6.47 -6.60
N LEU A 124 -2.66 -5.39 -6.24
CA LEU A 124 -2.55 -4.90 -4.86
C LEU A 124 -3.95 -4.60 -4.31
N LEU A 125 -4.80 -3.90 -5.08
CA LEU A 125 -6.17 -3.58 -4.69
C LEU A 125 -6.99 -4.84 -4.43
N LYS A 126 -6.94 -5.82 -5.34
CA LYS A 126 -7.61 -7.11 -5.15
C LYS A 126 -7.22 -7.77 -3.84
N GLN A 127 -5.92 -7.83 -3.57
CA GLN A 127 -5.39 -8.40 -2.33
C GLN A 127 -5.85 -7.63 -1.09
N LEU A 128 -5.87 -6.29 -1.14
CA LEU A 128 -6.31 -5.45 -0.02
C LEU A 128 -7.80 -5.61 0.29
N ILE A 129 -8.63 -5.76 -0.73
CA ILE A 129 -10.09 -5.92 -0.59
C ILE A 129 -10.45 -7.31 -0.05
N GLU A 130 -9.70 -8.34 -0.45
CA GLU A 130 -9.89 -9.72 0.00
C GLU A 130 -9.40 -9.98 1.45
N LEU A 131 -8.70 -9.02 2.09
CA LEU A 131 -8.19 -9.20 3.46
C LEU A 131 -9.31 -9.32 4.50
N PRO A 132 -9.42 -10.47 5.20
CA PRO A 132 -10.54 -10.71 6.13
C PRO A 132 -10.38 -10.02 7.49
N THR A 133 -9.14 -9.76 7.96
CA THR A 133 -8.85 -9.45 9.37
C THR A 133 -8.50 -7.98 9.66
N ASP A 134 -7.91 -7.22 8.74
CA ASP A 134 -7.41 -5.85 8.99
C ASP A 134 -7.95 -4.82 7.98
N ARG A 135 -9.28 -4.74 7.87
CA ARG A 135 -9.96 -3.82 6.94
C ARG A 135 -9.61 -2.35 7.16
N ALA A 136 -9.36 -1.93 8.41
CA ALA A 136 -9.01 -0.55 8.73
C ALA A 136 -7.64 -0.16 8.14
N VAL A 137 -6.64 -1.05 8.24
CA VAL A 137 -5.29 -0.83 7.69
C VAL A 137 -5.33 -0.74 6.17
N ALA A 138 -6.10 -1.63 5.53
CA ALA A 138 -6.31 -1.62 4.09
C ALA A 138 -7.02 -0.33 3.63
N LEU A 139 -8.09 0.07 4.33
CA LEU A 139 -8.82 1.30 4.03
C LEU A 139 -7.91 2.53 4.16
N ASP A 140 -7.18 2.68 5.26
CA ASP A 140 -6.24 3.78 5.47
C ASP A 140 -5.18 3.86 4.35
N MET A 141 -4.65 2.71 3.92
CA MET A 141 -3.69 2.64 2.83
C MET A 141 -4.31 3.10 1.51
N ILE A 142 -5.54 2.64 1.21
CA ILE A 142 -6.29 3.05 0.02
C ILE A 142 -6.55 4.56 0.04
N LEU A 143 -7.05 5.10 1.16
CA LEU A 143 -7.35 6.52 1.28
C LEU A 143 -6.10 7.38 1.17
N TYR A 144 -4.99 6.94 1.75
CA TYR A 144 -3.69 7.58 1.55
C TYR A 144 -3.34 7.64 0.06
N LEU A 145 -3.34 6.50 -0.64
CA LEU A 145 -2.96 6.43 -2.05
C LEU A 145 -3.92 7.20 -2.98
N CYS A 146 -5.22 7.19 -2.69
CA CYS A 146 -6.23 7.96 -3.42
C CYS A 146 -6.09 9.47 -3.22
N TRP A 147 -5.73 9.92 -2.01
CA TRP A 147 -5.44 11.31 -1.72
C TRP A 147 -4.21 11.78 -2.51
N GLU A 148 -3.15 10.96 -2.54
CA GLU A 148 -1.90 11.32 -3.21
C GLU A 148 -1.97 11.21 -4.75
N ASN A 149 -2.87 10.37 -5.28
CA ASN A 149 -2.93 10.12 -6.72
C ASN A 149 -4.35 9.90 -7.26
N LEU A 150 -4.78 10.82 -8.13
CA LEU A 150 -6.04 10.68 -8.85
C LEU A 150 -6.05 9.50 -9.83
N GLN A 151 -4.90 9.12 -10.42
CA GLN A 151 -4.80 7.93 -11.29
C GLN A 151 -5.01 6.64 -10.51
N PHE A 152 -4.49 6.55 -9.28
CA PHE A 152 -4.77 5.43 -8.39
C PHE A 152 -6.29 5.32 -8.12
N THR A 153 -6.95 6.46 -7.86
CA THR A 153 -8.41 6.48 -7.69
C THR A 153 -9.14 5.97 -8.94
N LYS A 154 -8.68 6.30 -10.15
CA LYS A 154 -9.26 5.77 -11.38
C LYS A 154 -9.06 4.25 -11.49
N ILE A 155 -7.86 3.74 -11.26
CA ILE A 155 -7.60 2.28 -11.33
C ILE A 155 -8.50 1.53 -10.34
N LEU A 156 -8.66 2.07 -9.13
CA LEU A 156 -9.53 1.51 -8.10
C LEU A 156 -11.01 1.47 -8.51
N LEU A 157 -11.53 2.57 -9.05
CA LEU A 157 -12.92 2.61 -9.50
C LEU A 157 -13.13 1.65 -10.71
N TYR A 158 -12.13 1.45 -11.57
CA TYR A 158 -12.19 0.48 -12.65
C TYR A 158 -12.19 -0.95 -12.11
N HIS A 159 -11.40 -1.25 -11.08
CA HIS A 159 -11.41 -2.53 -10.40
C HIS A 159 -12.82 -2.89 -9.92
N PHE A 160 -13.55 -1.95 -9.31
CA PHE A 160 -14.93 -2.19 -8.88
C PHE A 160 -15.93 -2.30 -10.03
N SER A 161 -15.65 -1.67 -11.18
CA SER A 161 -16.56 -1.67 -12.33
C SER A 161 -16.59 -2.98 -13.12
N PHE A 162 -15.51 -3.77 -13.06
CA PHE A 162 -15.32 -4.98 -13.88
C PHE A 162 -15.61 -6.31 -13.15
N GLU A 163 -15.93 -6.30 -11.85
CA GLU A 163 -16.28 -7.53 -11.14
C GLU A 163 -17.76 -7.90 -11.37
N CYS A 164 -18.00 -8.76 -12.35
CA CYS A 164 -19.34 -9.18 -12.78
C CYS A 164 -20.10 -10.06 -11.77
N LEU A 165 -19.51 -10.42 -10.61
CA LEU A 165 -20.10 -11.36 -9.65
C LEU A 165 -19.76 -11.01 -8.20
N PHE A 166 -20.10 -9.80 -7.75
CA PHE A 166 -19.97 -9.47 -6.34
C PHE A 166 -20.96 -10.25 -5.47
N THR A 167 -20.45 -10.86 -4.41
CA THR A 167 -21.26 -11.27 -3.26
C THR A 167 -21.83 -10.03 -2.54
N PRO A 168 -22.94 -10.14 -1.80
CA PRO A 168 -23.49 -9.01 -1.05
C PRO A 168 -22.49 -8.34 -0.09
N ASN A 169 -21.56 -9.13 0.46
CA ASN A 169 -20.52 -8.62 1.35
C ASN A 169 -19.45 -7.83 0.58
N GLU A 170 -19.07 -8.25 -0.63
CA GLU A 170 -18.13 -7.50 -1.47
C GLU A 170 -18.74 -6.20 -1.98
N VAL A 171 -20.03 -6.21 -2.38
CA VAL A 171 -20.76 -4.96 -2.72
C VAL A 171 -20.73 -4.01 -1.54
N LYS A 172 -21.06 -4.48 -0.34
CA LYS A 172 -21.05 -3.65 0.88
C LYS A 172 -19.67 -3.04 1.12
N ASN A 173 -18.61 -3.84 1.01
CA ASN A 173 -17.24 -3.37 1.21
C ASN A 173 -16.83 -2.34 0.15
N ALA A 174 -17.14 -2.59 -1.12
CA ALA A 174 -16.88 -1.68 -2.22
C ALA A 174 -17.60 -0.34 -2.01
N THR A 175 -18.89 -0.37 -1.65
CA THR A 175 -19.67 0.83 -1.35
C THR A 175 -19.05 1.62 -0.22
N THR A 176 -18.67 0.98 0.90
CA THR A 176 -18.01 1.67 2.02
C THR A 176 -16.69 2.32 1.59
N ILE A 177 -15.87 1.64 0.79
CA ILE A 177 -14.62 2.23 0.28
C ILE A 177 -14.92 3.45 -0.62
N ILE A 178 -15.86 3.33 -1.54
CA ILE A 178 -16.25 4.41 -2.46
C ILE A 178 -16.80 5.61 -1.70
N GLU A 179 -17.63 5.40 -0.67
CA GLU A 179 -18.14 6.46 0.21
C GLU A 179 -17.00 7.21 0.90
N ASN A 180 -16.03 6.51 1.48
CA ASN A 180 -14.87 7.16 2.11
C ASN A 180 -14.03 7.94 1.08
N ILE A 181 -13.85 7.39 -0.13
CA ILE A 181 -13.12 8.06 -1.23
C ILE A 181 -13.87 9.31 -1.69
N PHE A 182 -15.21 9.27 -1.74
CA PHE A 182 -16.06 10.41 -2.11
C PHE A 182 -15.93 11.58 -1.12
N GLU A 183 -15.74 11.26 0.17
CA GLU A 183 -15.63 12.23 1.26
C GLU A 183 -14.23 12.83 1.44
N ILE A 184 -13.20 12.29 0.78
CA ILE A 184 -11.84 12.84 0.87
C ILE A 184 -11.86 14.33 0.49
N ASN A 185 -11.46 15.17 1.44
CA ASN A 185 -11.44 16.62 1.30
C ASN A 185 -10.04 17.10 0.89
N ASP A 186 -9.84 17.28 -0.42
CA ASP A 186 -8.60 17.78 -1.01
C ASP A 186 -8.88 18.64 -2.25
N SER A 187 -7.83 19.13 -2.89
CA SER A 187 -7.94 20.00 -4.06
C SER A 187 -8.57 19.33 -5.28
N VAL A 188 -8.61 17.99 -5.34
CA VAL A 188 -9.14 17.21 -6.48
C VAL A 188 -10.45 16.50 -6.14
N GLN A 189 -11.07 16.86 -5.03
CA GLN A 189 -12.31 16.24 -4.55
C GLN A 189 -13.42 16.28 -5.62
N ARG A 190 -13.57 17.42 -6.32
CA ARG A 190 -14.62 17.56 -7.35
C ARG A 190 -14.39 16.63 -8.53
N GLU A 191 -13.16 16.52 -9.00
CA GLU A 191 -12.76 15.59 -10.06
C GLU A 191 -13.01 14.15 -9.62
N ARG A 192 -12.67 13.81 -8.38
CA ARG A 192 -12.93 12.48 -7.80
C ARG A 192 -14.42 12.18 -7.72
N GLN A 193 -15.24 13.09 -7.22
CA GLN A 193 -16.70 12.95 -7.16
C GLN A 193 -17.31 12.79 -8.56
N ARG A 194 -16.81 13.52 -9.55
CA ARG A 194 -17.22 13.35 -10.96
C ARG A 194 -16.93 11.94 -11.47
N LEU A 195 -15.74 11.41 -11.23
CA LEU A 195 -15.38 10.04 -11.63
C LEU A 195 -16.29 8.99 -10.99
N ILE A 196 -16.63 9.15 -9.71
CA ILE A 196 -17.50 8.22 -8.98
C ILE A 196 -18.93 8.27 -9.53
N LEU A 197 -19.49 9.47 -9.76
CA LEU A 197 -20.90 9.64 -10.13
C LEU A 197 -21.18 9.40 -11.60
N LEU A 198 -20.27 9.83 -12.49
CA LEU A 198 -20.47 9.78 -13.93
C LEU A 198 -19.86 8.53 -14.57
N GLY A 199 -19.08 7.78 -13.80
CA GLY A 199 -18.27 6.69 -14.33
C GLY A 199 -17.11 7.22 -15.17
N PHE A 200 -16.48 6.30 -15.90
CA PHE A 200 -15.34 6.57 -16.78
C PHE A 200 -15.76 6.76 -18.23
#